data_AF-A0A926Z3C1-F1
#
_entry.id   AF-A0A926Z3C1-F1
#
_cell.length_a   1.000
_cell.length_b   1.000
_cell.length_c   1.000
_cell.angle_alpha   90.00
_cell.angle_beta   90.00
_cell.angle_gamma   90.00
#
_symmetry.space_group_name_H-M   'P 1'
#
loop_
_entity.id
_entity.type
_entity.pdbx_description
1 polymer ?
#
loop_
_entity_poly.entity_id
_entity_poly.type
_entity_poly.pdbx_seq_one_letter_code
_entity_poly.pdbx_strand_id
1 'polypeptide(L)' 'MTSGSVYDIGNPRLVGLRKWQVKGFEKYLIFYLQGDEYIEIVRLIYAARDISQILAEEE' A
#
# COMPACT_ATOMS: atom_id res chain seq x y z
N MET A 1 -6.60 -10.49 13.66
CA MET A 1 -7.31 -9.67 12.64
C MET A 1 -6.26 -8.97 11.80
N THR A 2 -6.10 -9.34 10.53
CA THR A 2 -5.24 -8.62 9.57
C THR A 2 -5.95 -7.35 9.14
N SER A 3 -5.32 -6.21 9.34
CA SER A 3 -5.94 -4.90 9.24
C SER A 3 -5.65 -4.29 7.86
N GLY A 4 -6.64 -4.07 6.97
CA GLY A 4 -6.45 -3.44 5.65
C GLY A 4 -6.83 -4.32 4.46
N SER A 5 -7.07 -3.70 3.29
CA SER A 5 -7.52 -4.39 2.08
C SER A 5 -6.34 -4.81 1.20
N VAL A 6 -6.44 -5.99 0.57
CA VAL A 6 -5.48 -6.44 -0.45
C VAL A 6 -5.55 -5.50 -1.65
N TYR A 7 -4.38 -5.12 -2.17
CA TYR A 7 -4.25 -4.36 -3.40
C TYR A 7 -3.67 -5.28 -4.47
N ASP A 8 -4.47 -5.60 -5.47
CA ASP A 8 -4.06 -6.51 -6.55
C ASP A 8 -3.21 -5.74 -7.57
N ILE A 9 -2.00 -6.24 -7.80
CA ILE A 9 -1.04 -5.66 -8.73
C ILE A 9 -0.44 -6.83 -9.52
N GLY A 10 -0.31 -6.69 -10.84
CA GLY A 10 0.21 -7.74 -11.72
C GLY A 10 1.70 -8.08 -11.54
N ASN A 11 2.35 -7.50 -10.52
CA ASN A 11 3.77 -7.72 -10.21
C ASN A 11 3.92 -8.83 -9.15
N PRO A 12 4.55 -9.97 -9.46
CA PRO A 12 4.72 -11.09 -8.52
C PRO A 12 5.43 -10.71 -7.20
N ARG A 13 6.25 -9.66 -7.19
CA ARG A 13 6.96 -9.20 -5.99
C ARG A 13 6.05 -8.49 -4.98
N LEU A 14 4.84 -8.13 -5.38
CA LEU A 14 3.88 -7.37 -4.57
C LEU A 14 2.64 -8.22 -4.23
N VAL A 15 2.71 -9.54 -4.41
CA VAL A 15 1.66 -10.46 -3.98
C VAL A 15 1.43 -10.31 -2.47
N GLY A 16 0.17 -10.07 -2.09
CA GLY A 16 -0.21 -9.85 -0.69
C GLY A 16 -0.03 -8.41 -0.20
N LEU A 17 0.31 -7.46 -1.07
CA LEU A 17 0.38 -6.04 -0.74
C LEU A 17 -0.96 -5.57 -0.17
N ARG A 18 -0.88 -4.86 0.96
CA ARG A 18 -2.04 -4.29 1.64
C ARG A 18 -2.01 -2.78 1.58
N LYS A 19 -3.19 -2.18 1.53
CA LYS A 19 -3.40 -0.74 1.65
C LYS A 19 -4.08 -0.41 2.98
N TRP A 20 -3.56 0.58 3.67
CA TRP A 20 -4.14 1.11 4.90
C TRP A 20 -4.25 2.63 4.86
N GLN A 21 -5.44 3.14 5.20
CA GLN A 21 -5.69 4.56 5.42
C GLN A 21 -5.67 4.83 6.93
N VAL A 22 -4.79 5.71 7.37
CA VAL A 22 -4.64 6.02 8.79
C VAL A 22 -5.74 6.99 9.20
N LYS A 23 -6.50 6.64 10.23
CA LYS A 23 -7.54 7.53 10.79
C LYS A 23 -6.89 8.82 11.33
N GLY A 24 -7.44 9.98 10.95
CA GLY A 24 -6.88 11.31 11.24
C GLY A 24 -5.78 11.76 10.26
N PHE A 25 -5.39 10.89 9.33
CA PHE A 25 -4.40 11.14 8.27
C PHE A 25 -4.94 10.59 6.94
N GLU A 26 -6.18 10.93 6.62
CA GLU A 26 -6.93 10.35 5.50
C GLU A 26 -6.26 10.59 4.14
N LYS A 27 -5.43 11.63 4.06
CA LYS A 27 -4.65 11.96 2.86
C LYS A 27 -3.39 11.13 2.72
N TYR A 28 -3.07 10.22 3.64
CA TYR A 28 -1.92 9.34 3.56
C TYR A 28 -2.36 7.88 3.43
N LEU A 29 -1.78 7.20 2.45
CA LEU A 29 -1.98 5.78 2.21
C LEU A 29 -0.67 5.04 2.43
N ILE A 30 -0.72 4.03 3.27
CA ILE A 30 0.40 3.14 3.55
C ILE A 30 0.18 1.86 2.73
N PHE A 31 1.17 1.53 1.92
CA PHE A 31 1.27 0.25 1.24
C PHE A 31 2.34 -0.59 1.94
N TYR A 32 1.97 -1.80 2.33
CA TYR A 32 2.84 -2.65 3.14
C TYR A 32 2.62 -4.13 2.88
N LEU A 33 3.64 -4.92 3.15
CA LEU A 33 3.57 -6.38 3.22
C LEU A 33 3.60 -6.81 4.68
N GLN A 34 2.80 -7.83 5.00
CA GLN A 34 2.77 -8.41 6.33
C GLN A 34 3.54 -9.74 6.33
N GLY A 35 4.62 -9.79 7.09
CA GLY A 35 5.27 -11.04 7.48
C GLY A 35 4.73 -11.55 8.82
N ASP A 36 5.25 -12.70 9.27
CA ASP A 36 4.78 -13.33 10.51
C ASP A 36 5.10 -12.50 11.75
N GLU A 37 6.28 -11.87 11.79
CA GLU A 37 6.75 -11.05 12.92
C GLU A 37 7.08 -9.60 12.56
N TYR A 38 6.84 -9.20 11.31
CA TYR A 38 7.19 -7.86 10.85
C TYR A 38 6.17 -7.29 9.87
N ILE A 39 6.21 -5.96 9.73
CA ILE A 39 5.54 -5.22 8.68
C ILE A 39 6.62 -4.49 7.88
N GLU A 40 6.63 -4.74 6.57
CA GLU A 40 7.50 -4.03 5.64
C GLU A 40 6.69 -2.93 4.96
N ILE A 41 7.06 -1.67 5.22
CA ILE A 41 6.46 -0.54 4.52
C ILE A 41 7.11 -0.42 3.16
N VAL A 42 6.33 -0.72 2.11
CA VAL A 42 6.76 -0.62 0.72
C VAL A 42 6.66 0.82 0.23
N ARG A 43 5.56 1.52 0.56
CA ARG A 43 5.35 2.90 0.10
C ARG A 43 4.43 3.69 1.01
N LEU A 44 4.70 4.99 1.12
CA LEU A 44 3.81 5.98 1.73
C LEU A 44 3.43 7.00 0.65
N ILE A 45 2.15 7.09 0.32
CA ILE A 45 1.64 7.99 -0.71
C ILE A 45 0.74 9.04 -0.08
N TYR A 46 0.86 10.28 -0.54
CA TYR A 46 -0.12 11.32 -0.25
C TYR A 46 -1.26 11.25 -1.27
N ALA A 47 -2.42 10.72 -0.86
CA ALA A 47 -3.60 10.41 -1.64
C ALA A 47 -4.26 11.59 -2.37
N ALA A 48 -3.81 12.83 -2.13
CA ALA A 48 -4.25 13.98 -2.92
C ALA A 48 -3.47 14.13 -4.25
N ARG A 49 -2.44 13.32 -4.48
CA ARG A 49 -1.84 13.12 -5.80
C ARG A 49 -2.38 11.83 -6.40
N ASP A 50 -2.69 11.87 -7.68
CA ASP A 50 -3.35 10.80 -8.43
C ASP A 50 -2.60 9.47 -8.27
N ILE A 51 -3.13 8.59 -7.42
CA ILE A 51 -2.48 7.33 -6.99
C ILE A 51 -2.20 6.42 -8.19
N SER A 52 -3.07 6.48 -9.20
CA SER A 52 -2.97 5.73 -10.45
C SER A 52 -1.70 6.08 -11.23
N GLN A 53 -1.26 7.34 -11.17
CA GLN A 53 -0.12 7.82 -11.97
C GLN A 53 1.23 7.45 -11.32
N ILE A 54 1.31 7.48 -9.98
CA ILE A 54 2.55 7.17 -9.23
C ILE A 54 2.87 5.67 -9.25
N LEU A 55 1.86 4.81 -9.38
CA LEU A 55 2.03 3.36 -9.45
C LEU A 55 2.30 2.86 -10.88
N ALA A 56 1.94 3.65 -11.91
CA ALA A 56 2.22 3.32 -13.31
C ALA A 56 3.67 3.65 -13.74
N GLU A 57 4.38 4.50 -12.99
CA GLU A 57 5.77 4.88 -13.29
C GLU A 57 6.83 3.85 -12.83
N GLU A 58 6.42 2.71 -12.23
CA GLU A 58 7.34 1.66 -11.75
C GLU A 58 7.29 0.36 -12.59
N GLU A 59 6.88 0.44 -13.87
CA GLU A 59 7.08 -0.62 -14.88
C GLU A 59 8.49 -0.60 -15.50
#